data_AF-A0A814G7I4-F1
#
_entry.id   AF-A0A814G7I4-F1
#
_cell.length_a   1.000
_cell.length_b   1.000
_cell.length_c   1.000
_cell.angle_alpha   90.00
_cell.angle_beta   90.00
_cell.angle_gamma   90.00
#
_symmetry.space_group_name_H-M   'P 1'
#
loop_
_entity.id
_entity.type
_entity.pdbx_description
1 polymer ?
#
loop_
_entity_poly.entity_id
_entity_poly.type
_entity_poly.pdbx_seq_one_letter_code
_entity_poly.pdbx_strand_id
1 'polypeptide(L)'
;MVKSFLQFSDEELEKIFERKFIISASQRTTLEELVKVLEGFDLITTMIQTDNFSIGHILPLLKGLKIELTNLPTLKFCEKIKKNLLASLEKRFSYLESSEIYNLAAILTPKYASSNIITDSDSDILERPTKKIKLLSYLNTPVSVLSQTCQTKNLRLKFTEYLCEIDKPCNFQLDNSAFWMKYKDNWCELAAFAKYILNVPATSASVERIFSVGGAILRPSRRCITDKVFEQLIFLKWNLN
;
A
#
# COMPACT_ATOMS: atom_id res chain seq x y z
N MET A 1 13.57 -12.34 9.26
CA MET A 1 13.91 -13.47 10.18
C MET A 1 14.00 -14.80 9.45
N VAL A 2 12.91 -15.35 8.86
CA VAL A 2 12.96 -16.65 8.16
C VAL A 2 13.87 -16.63 6.91
N LYS A 3 13.85 -15.56 6.11
CA LYS A 3 14.78 -15.38 4.98
C LYS A 3 16.24 -15.45 5.43
N SER A 4 16.59 -14.72 6.50
CA SER A 4 17.94 -14.71 7.08
C SER A 4 18.32 -16.09 7.62
N PHE A 5 17.38 -16.78 8.25
CA PHE A 5 17.60 -18.12 8.79
C PHE A 5 17.94 -19.16 7.69
N LEU A 6 17.30 -19.07 6.51
CA LEU A 6 17.58 -19.96 5.38
C LEU A 6 18.95 -19.73 4.71
N GLN A 7 19.65 -18.64 5.04
CA GLN A 7 20.99 -18.34 4.52
C GLN A 7 22.09 -19.10 5.26
N PHE A 8 21.83 -19.56 6.48
CA PHE A 8 22.80 -20.32 7.26
C PHE A 8 22.83 -21.79 6.85
N SER A 9 24.02 -22.36 6.84
CA SER A 9 24.24 -23.80 6.78
C SER A 9 23.84 -24.48 8.10
N ASP A 10 23.57 -25.78 8.05
CA ASP A 10 23.21 -26.55 9.25
C ASP A 10 24.32 -26.46 10.32
N GLU A 11 25.61 -26.45 9.92
CA GLU A 11 26.75 -26.30 10.83
C GLU A 11 26.78 -24.93 11.53
N GLU A 12 26.41 -23.85 10.83
CA GLU A 12 26.30 -22.51 11.42
C GLU A 12 25.13 -22.43 12.39
N LEU A 13 23.99 -23.04 12.05
CA LEU A 13 22.83 -23.11 12.93
C LEU A 13 23.14 -23.91 14.20
N GLU A 14 23.89 -25.02 14.09
CA GLU A 14 24.32 -25.79 15.26
C GLU A 14 25.21 -24.99 16.21
N LYS A 15 26.13 -24.18 15.66
CA LYS A 15 26.96 -23.25 16.45
C LYS A 15 26.12 -22.16 17.12
N ILE A 16 25.15 -21.58 16.41
CA ILE A 16 24.31 -20.49 16.93
C ILE A 16 23.40 -20.98 18.06
N PHE A 17 22.80 -22.17 17.92
CA PHE A 17 21.82 -22.68 18.89
C PHE A 17 22.44 -23.59 19.96
N GLU A 18 23.75 -23.82 19.92
CA GLU A 18 24.51 -24.69 20.84
C GLU A 18 23.88 -26.10 20.99
N ARG A 19 23.21 -26.57 19.93
CA ARG A 19 22.50 -27.86 19.91
C ARG A 19 22.47 -28.41 18.51
N LYS A 20 22.45 -29.74 18.40
CA LYS A 20 22.25 -30.43 17.13
C LYS A 20 20.94 -29.98 16.51
N PHE A 21 21.03 -29.42 15.31
CA PHE A 21 19.92 -28.76 14.65
C PHE A 21 19.86 -29.22 13.20
N ILE A 22 18.99 -30.20 12.94
CA ILE A 22 18.81 -30.78 11.61
C ILE A 22 17.46 -30.32 11.07
N ILE A 23 17.48 -29.58 9.97
CA ILE A 23 16.28 -29.31 9.18
C ILE A 23 16.16 -30.38 8.11
N SER A 24 15.05 -31.11 8.09
CA SER A 24 14.81 -32.05 7.00
C SER A 24 14.65 -31.30 5.68
N ALA A 25 14.98 -31.95 4.55
CA ALA A 25 14.75 -31.36 3.22
C ALA A 25 13.29 -30.88 3.04
N SER A 26 12.31 -31.62 3.57
CA SER A 26 10.90 -31.22 3.54
C SER A 26 10.60 -29.96 4.36
N GLN A 27 11.19 -29.81 5.54
CA GLN A 27 11.06 -28.61 6.36
C GLN A 27 11.70 -27.41 5.67
N ARG A 28 12.89 -27.59 5.07
CA ARG A 28 13.57 -26.53 4.32
C ARG A 28 12.73 -26.06 3.14
N THR A 29 12.22 -26.98 2.33
CA THR A 29 11.30 -26.65 1.22
C THR A 29 10.03 -25.95 1.74
N THR A 30 9.48 -26.38 2.87
CA THR A 30 8.31 -25.72 3.47
C THR A 30 8.61 -24.26 3.83
N LEU A 31 9.76 -23.97 4.44
CA LEU A 31 10.17 -22.61 4.79
C LEU A 31 10.44 -21.76 3.54
N GLU A 32 11.08 -22.31 2.52
CA GLU A 32 11.33 -21.63 1.25
C GLU A 32 10.03 -21.27 0.52
N GLU A 33 9.05 -22.18 0.49
CA GLU A 33 7.72 -21.91 -0.05
C GLU A 33 6.96 -20.87 0.77
N LEU A 34 7.04 -20.94 2.10
CA LEU A 34 6.39 -19.98 2.98
C LEU A 34 6.94 -18.56 2.77
N VAL A 35 8.26 -18.44 2.58
CA VAL A 35 8.90 -17.16 2.25
C VAL A 35 8.34 -16.60 0.95
N LYS A 36 8.21 -17.41 -0.11
CA LYS A 36 7.62 -16.98 -1.39
C LYS A 36 6.18 -16.49 -1.24
N VAL A 37 5.38 -17.18 -0.43
CA VAL A 37 3.98 -16.81 -0.18
C VAL A 37 3.85 -15.50 0.60
N LEU A 38 4.75 -15.24 1.55
CA LEU A 38 4.68 -14.09 2.45
C LEU A 38 5.48 -12.87 1.97
N GLU A 39 6.30 -13.00 0.92
CA GLU A 39 7.17 -11.93 0.43
C GLU A 39 6.40 -10.67 0.03
N GLY A 40 5.35 -10.79 -0.78
CA GLY A 40 4.50 -9.66 -1.14
C GLY A 40 3.85 -8.97 0.08
N PHE A 41 3.47 -9.74 1.11
CA PHE A 41 2.92 -9.17 2.34
C PHE A 41 3.98 -8.38 3.13
N ASP A 42 5.18 -8.93 3.27
CA ASP A 42 6.32 -8.28 3.95
C ASP A 42 6.68 -6.96 3.26
N LEU A 43 6.76 -6.97 1.92
CA LEU A 43 7.02 -5.78 1.12
C LEU A 43 5.94 -4.71 1.32
N ILE A 44 4.66 -5.08 1.16
CA ILE A 44 3.55 -4.13 1.25
C ILE A 44 3.42 -3.56 2.65
N THR A 45 3.48 -4.41 3.68
CA THR A 45 3.36 -3.97 5.07
C THR A 45 4.48 -3.03 5.46
N THR A 46 5.73 -3.32 5.04
CA THR A 46 6.87 -2.43 5.25
C THR A 46 6.67 -1.08 4.56
N MET A 47 6.15 -1.08 3.32
CA MET A 47 5.87 0.15 2.57
C MET A 47 4.82 1.03 3.27
N ILE A 48 3.64 0.47 3.58
CA ILE A 48 2.50 1.22 4.12
C ILE A 48 2.67 1.68 5.58
N GLN A 49 3.67 1.17 6.28
CA GLN A 49 4.02 1.60 7.64
C GLN A 49 4.85 2.90 7.68
N THR A 50 5.40 3.32 6.53
CA THR A 50 6.12 4.59 6.40
C THR A 50 5.17 5.79 6.40
N ASP A 51 5.67 6.98 6.75
CA ASP A 51 4.84 8.19 6.90
C ASP A 51 4.25 8.74 5.59
N ASN A 52 4.80 8.32 4.44
CA ASN A 52 4.47 8.89 3.13
C ASN A 52 3.43 8.08 2.34
N PHE A 53 2.84 7.05 2.94
CA PHE A 53 1.85 6.22 2.27
C PHE A 53 0.43 6.65 2.63
N SER A 54 -0.32 6.97 1.59
CA SER A 54 -1.72 7.37 1.70
C SER A 54 -2.69 6.27 1.28
N ILE A 55 -3.97 6.46 1.59
CA ILE A 55 -5.03 5.54 1.19
C ILE A 55 -5.10 5.28 -0.33
N GLY A 56 -4.56 6.19 -1.16
CA GLY A 56 -4.48 6.01 -2.61
C GLY A 56 -3.58 4.85 -3.07
N HIS A 57 -2.70 4.37 -2.20
CA HIS A 57 -1.81 3.23 -2.48
C HIS A 57 -2.46 1.89 -2.14
N ILE A 58 -3.47 1.87 -1.26
CA ILE A 58 -4.02 0.62 -0.69
C ILE A 58 -4.61 -0.28 -1.77
N LEU A 59 -5.49 0.27 -2.61
CA LEU A 59 -6.18 -0.51 -3.63
C LEU A 59 -5.21 -1.03 -4.72
N PRO A 60 -4.25 -0.22 -5.21
CA PRO A 60 -3.15 -0.69 -6.05
C PRO A 60 -2.35 -1.85 -5.47
N LEU A 61 -1.88 -1.69 -4.23
CA LEU A 61 -1.04 -2.69 -3.57
C LEU A 61 -1.80 -3.99 -3.32
N LEU A 62 -3.07 -3.92 -2.90
CA LEU A 62 -3.89 -5.11 -2.68
C LEU A 62 -4.13 -5.91 -3.96
N LYS A 63 -4.40 -5.23 -5.08
CA LYS A 63 -4.59 -5.91 -6.37
C LYS A 63 -3.27 -6.50 -6.89
N GLY A 64 -2.15 -5.77 -6.74
CA GLY A 64 -0.82 -6.29 -7.04
C GLY A 64 -0.51 -7.57 -6.25
N LEU A 65 -0.78 -7.56 -4.94
CA LEU A 65 -0.60 -8.70 -4.06
C LEU A 65 -1.44 -9.91 -4.48
N LYS A 66 -2.72 -9.70 -4.81
CA LYS A 66 -3.60 -10.77 -5.29
C LYS A 66 -3.05 -11.40 -6.57
N ILE A 67 -2.58 -10.59 -7.51
CA ILE A 67 -1.99 -11.05 -8.78
C ILE A 67 -0.70 -11.85 -8.49
N GLU A 68 0.20 -11.31 -7.67
CA GLU A 68 1.44 -11.97 -7.29
C GLU A 68 1.19 -13.34 -6.66
N LEU A 69 0.29 -13.43 -5.67
CA LEU A 69 -0.06 -14.71 -5.04
C LEU A 69 -0.73 -15.69 -6.00
N THR A 70 -1.56 -15.21 -6.93
CA THR A 70 -2.25 -16.07 -7.91
C THR A 70 -1.27 -16.63 -8.93
N ASN A 71 -0.27 -15.85 -9.32
CA ASN A 71 0.76 -16.23 -10.28
C ASN A 71 1.85 -17.12 -9.68
N LEU A 72 1.89 -17.29 -8.34
CA LEU A 72 2.80 -18.24 -7.73
C LEU A 72 2.51 -19.67 -8.23
N PRO A 73 3.55 -20.44 -8.62
CA PRO A 73 3.38 -21.81 -9.06
C PRO A 73 2.73 -22.66 -7.97
N THR A 74 2.22 -23.83 -8.35
CA THR A 74 1.69 -24.80 -7.38
C THR A 74 2.78 -25.19 -6.39
N LEU A 75 2.49 -24.99 -5.10
CA LEU A 75 3.41 -25.26 -4.00
C LEU A 75 3.17 -26.66 -3.45
N LYS A 76 4.21 -27.32 -2.96
CA LYS A 76 4.13 -28.69 -2.45
C LYS A 76 3.54 -28.75 -1.04
N PHE A 77 3.95 -27.83 -0.18
CA PHE A 77 3.57 -27.81 1.24
C PHE A 77 2.70 -26.60 1.59
N CYS A 78 2.92 -25.45 0.95
CA CYS A 78 2.25 -24.19 1.30
C CYS A 78 1.02 -23.85 0.45
N GLU A 79 0.53 -24.75 -0.42
CA GLU A 79 -0.60 -24.46 -1.33
C GLU A 79 -1.89 -24.10 -0.57
N LYS A 80 -2.16 -24.78 0.55
CA LYS A 80 -3.31 -24.47 1.40
C LYS A 80 -3.18 -23.08 2.04
N ILE A 81 -1.97 -22.68 2.43
CA ILE A 81 -1.70 -21.35 3.00
C ILE A 81 -1.95 -20.29 1.92
N LYS A 82 -1.41 -20.47 0.72
CA LYS A 82 -1.63 -19.59 -0.44
C LYS A 82 -3.13 -19.37 -0.69
N LYS A 83 -3.91 -20.44 -0.79
CA LYS A 83 -5.37 -20.38 -0.99
C LYS A 83 -6.11 -19.68 0.14
N ASN A 84 -5.76 -19.98 1.38
CA ASN A 84 -6.38 -19.36 2.56
C ASN A 84 -6.08 -17.86 2.66
N LEU A 85 -4.86 -17.45 2.31
CA LEU A 85 -4.47 -16.04 2.28
C LEU A 85 -5.21 -15.28 1.17
N LEU A 86 -5.31 -15.83 -0.04
CA LEU A 86 -6.12 -15.27 -1.12
C LEU A 86 -7.59 -15.10 -0.69
N ALA A 87 -8.20 -16.15 -0.13
CA ALA A 87 -9.56 -16.09 0.38
C ALA A 87 -9.73 -15.05 1.52
N SER A 88 -8.71 -14.91 2.37
CA SER A 88 -8.72 -13.92 3.45
C SER A 88 -8.61 -12.50 2.94
N LEU A 89 -7.80 -12.25 1.90
CA LEU A 89 -7.70 -10.96 1.23
C LEU A 89 -9.04 -10.55 0.63
N GLU A 90 -9.71 -11.46 -0.09
CA GLU A 90 -11.05 -11.18 -0.63
C GLU A 90 -12.08 -10.91 0.46
N LYS A 91 -12.14 -11.78 1.47
CA LYS A 91 -13.09 -11.63 2.57
C LYS A 91 -12.91 -10.32 3.33
N ARG A 92 -11.67 -9.89 3.58
CA ARG A 92 -11.38 -8.72 4.41
C ARG A 92 -11.37 -7.42 3.64
N PHE A 93 -11.01 -7.41 2.36
CA PHE A 93 -10.73 -6.18 1.62
C PHE A 93 -11.60 -5.96 0.39
N SER A 94 -12.55 -6.87 0.07
CA SER A 94 -13.49 -6.68 -1.04
C SER A 94 -14.29 -5.38 -0.96
N TYR A 95 -14.63 -4.92 0.25
CA TYR A 95 -15.34 -3.65 0.43
C TYR A 95 -14.57 -2.43 -0.10
N LEU A 96 -13.22 -2.47 -0.08
CA LEU A 96 -12.37 -1.38 -0.54
C LEU A 96 -12.50 -1.17 -2.05
N GLU A 97 -12.75 -2.24 -2.81
CA GLU A 97 -12.96 -2.15 -4.26
C GLU A 97 -14.26 -1.41 -4.58
N SER A 98 -15.27 -1.51 -3.72
CA SER A 98 -16.54 -0.76 -3.84
C SER A 98 -16.51 0.64 -3.25
N SER A 99 -15.44 1.02 -2.54
CA SER A 99 -15.36 2.32 -1.87
C SER A 99 -14.95 3.43 -2.84
N GLU A 100 -15.80 4.43 -3.03
CA GLU A 100 -15.52 5.60 -3.88
C GLU A 100 -14.25 6.34 -3.44
N ILE A 101 -14.03 6.47 -2.12
CA ILE A 101 -12.88 7.18 -1.57
C ILE A 101 -11.56 6.49 -1.97
N TYR A 102 -11.47 5.18 -1.84
CA TYR A 102 -10.26 4.44 -2.22
C TYR A 102 -10.04 4.43 -3.73
N ASN A 103 -11.12 4.36 -4.52
CA ASN A 103 -11.06 4.47 -5.97
C ASN A 103 -10.56 5.85 -6.41
N LEU A 104 -11.14 6.93 -5.89
CA LEU A 104 -10.73 8.29 -6.17
C LEU A 104 -9.28 8.55 -5.73
N ALA A 105 -8.90 8.10 -4.54
CA ALA A 105 -7.54 8.25 -4.05
C ALA A 105 -6.52 7.54 -4.95
N ALA A 106 -6.84 6.33 -5.44
CA ALA A 106 -5.99 5.59 -6.36
C ALA A 106 -5.87 6.32 -7.72
N ILE A 107 -6.96 6.87 -8.25
CA ILE A 107 -6.97 7.66 -9.49
C ILE A 107 -6.11 8.92 -9.33
N LEU A 108 -6.21 9.59 -8.19
CA LEU A 108 -5.48 10.84 -7.92
C LEU A 108 -4.02 10.61 -7.55
N THR A 109 -3.59 9.36 -7.40
CA THR A 109 -2.20 9.01 -7.14
C THR A 109 -1.47 8.86 -8.47
N PRO A 110 -0.57 9.79 -8.85
CA PRO A 110 -0.09 9.83 -10.21
C PRO A 110 0.70 8.61 -10.67
N LYS A 111 1.34 7.91 -9.72
CA LYS A 111 2.07 6.67 -9.98
C LYS A 111 1.19 5.51 -10.46
N TYR A 112 -0.12 5.57 -10.20
CA TYR A 112 -1.05 4.48 -10.49
C TYR A 112 -2.10 4.83 -11.55
N ALA A 113 -2.28 6.12 -11.87
CA ALA A 113 -3.18 6.54 -12.93
C ALA A 113 -2.50 6.49 -14.31
N SER A 114 -3.28 6.14 -15.34
CA SER A 114 -2.85 6.06 -16.74
C SER A 114 -4.03 6.33 -17.70
N SER A 115 -3.78 6.81 -18.91
CA SER A 115 -4.78 6.99 -19.98
C SER A 115 -5.12 5.70 -20.72
N ASN A 116 -4.25 4.68 -20.67
CA ASN A 116 -4.46 3.34 -21.23
C ASN A 116 -5.61 2.54 -20.57
N ILE A 117 -6.34 3.22 -19.68
CA ILE A 117 -7.54 2.77 -18.99
C ILE A 117 -8.79 2.94 -19.89
N ILE A 118 -8.71 3.73 -20.97
CA ILE A 118 -9.83 3.99 -21.89
C ILE A 118 -10.00 2.89 -22.97
N THR A 119 -9.00 2.03 -23.18
CA THR A 119 -9.01 1.07 -24.30
C THR A 119 -9.07 -0.38 -23.82
N ASP A 120 -10.16 -1.07 -24.18
CA ASP A 120 -10.38 -2.51 -24.05
C ASP A 120 -9.30 -3.29 -24.82
N SER A 121 -8.35 -3.89 -24.12
CA SER A 121 -7.65 -5.10 -24.59
C SER A 121 -6.78 -5.69 -23.49
N ASP A 122 -7.06 -6.96 -23.19
CA ASP A 122 -6.27 -7.83 -22.33
C ASP A 122 -4.98 -8.22 -23.06
N SER A 123 -3.80 -7.86 -22.52
CA SER A 123 -2.53 -8.53 -22.84
C SER A 123 -1.42 -8.24 -21.80
N ASP A 124 -0.61 -9.27 -21.61
CA ASP A 124 0.42 -9.49 -20.59
C ASP A 124 1.58 -8.47 -20.53
N ILE A 125 2.41 -8.60 -19.47
CA ILE A 125 3.86 -8.28 -19.31
C ILE A 125 4.18 -7.37 -18.10
N LEU A 126 4.56 -7.97 -16.97
CA LEU A 126 5.22 -7.30 -15.85
C LEU A 126 6.37 -6.39 -16.29
N GLU A 127 6.33 -5.10 -15.94
CA GLU A 127 7.48 -4.25 -15.63
C GLU A 127 6.97 -2.88 -15.12
N ARG A 128 7.47 -2.47 -13.94
CA ARG A 128 6.89 -1.51 -12.98
C ARG A 128 5.63 -2.07 -12.27
N PRO A 129 5.26 -1.62 -11.05
CA PRO A 129 3.99 -1.97 -10.39
C PRO A 129 2.76 -1.38 -11.12
N THR A 130 2.83 -1.24 -12.45
CA THR A 130 1.99 -0.43 -13.34
C THR A 130 1.27 -1.29 -14.40
N LYS A 131 0.83 -2.51 -14.07
CA LYS A 131 -0.09 -3.25 -14.95
C LYS A 131 -1.49 -3.33 -14.38
N LYS A 132 -2.22 -2.27 -14.75
CA LYS A 132 -3.65 -2.17 -15.09
C LYS A 132 -4.61 -2.93 -14.18
N ILE A 133 -4.91 -2.25 -13.09
CA ILE A 133 -6.10 -2.51 -12.30
C ILE A 133 -7.31 -2.00 -13.09
N LYS A 134 -8.29 -2.88 -13.35
CA LYS A 134 -9.65 -2.46 -13.71
C LYS A 134 -10.22 -1.66 -12.53
N LEU A 135 -10.00 -0.34 -12.58
CA LEU A 135 -10.50 0.63 -11.62
C LEU A 135 -11.81 1.27 -12.12
N LEU A 136 -12.04 1.27 -13.43
CA LEU A 136 -13.13 2.03 -14.05
C LEU A 136 -14.40 1.24 -14.40
N SER A 137 -14.44 -0.09 -14.23
CA SER A 137 -15.74 -0.78 -14.22
C SER A 137 -16.68 -0.21 -13.14
N TYR A 138 -16.11 0.40 -12.09
CA TYR A 138 -16.82 1.07 -11.00
C TYR A 138 -17.24 2.52 -11.30
N LEU A 139 -16.67 3.20 -12.30
CA LEU A 139 -17.14 4.54 -12.70
C LEU A 139 -18.22 4.49 -13.80
N ASN A 140 -18.39 3.32 -14.43
CA ASN A 140 -19.45 3.07 -15.40
C ASN A 140 -20.77 2.62 -14.77
N THR A 141 -20.82 2.35 -13.46
CA THR A 141 -22.09 2.39 -12.74
C THR A 141 -22.61 3.82 -12.82
N PRO A 142 -23.82 4.05 -13.34
CA PRO A 142 -24.39 5.38 -13.34
C PRO A 142 -24.46 5.84 -11.89
N VAL A 143 -23.60 6.80 -11.52
CA VAL A 143 -23.81 7.64 -10.35
C VAL A 143 -25.17 8.28 -10.59
N SER A 144 -26.21 7.67 -10.04
CA SER A 144 -27.61 8.12 -10.13
C SER A 144 -27.85 9.46 -9.43
N VAL A 145 -26.78 10.14 -9.01
CA VAL A 145 -26.78 11.43 -8.32
C VAL A 145 -26.29 12.58 -9.22
N LEU A 146 -25.75 12.32 -10.42
CA LEU A 146 -25.26 13.39 -11.31
C LEU A 146 -26.11 13.54 -12.58
N SER A 147 -27.43 13.63 -12.40
CA SER A 147 -28.30 14.14 -13.46
C SER A 147 -28.28 15.67 -13.50
N GLN A 148 -27.75 16.21 -14.60
CA GLN A 148 -28.03 17.53 -15.19
C GLN A 148 -27.73 18.80 -14.38
N THR A 149 -26.47 19.27 -14.46
CA THR A 149 -26.11 20.70 -14.47
C THR A 149 -24.80 20.92 -15.24
N CYS A 150 -24.59 22.10 -15.83
CA CYS A 150 -23.45 22.45 -16.71
C CYS A 150 -22.05 22.25 -16.06
N GLN A 151 -21.98 22.20 -14.72
CA GLN A 151 -20.74 22.05 -13.96
C GLN A 151 -20.11 20.64 -14.08
N THR A 152 -20.91 19.59 -14.26
CA THR A 152 -20.42 18.19 -14.33
C THR A 152 -19.66 17.88 -15.63
N LYS A 153 -19.98 18.55 -16.74
CA LYS A 153 -19.24 18.42 -18.01
C LYS A 153 -17.81 18.95 -17.87
N ASN A 154 -17.65 20.08 -17.20
CA ASN A 154 -16.35 20.72 -17.00
C ASN A 154 -15.45 19.86 -16.09
N LEU A 155 -16.01 19.28 -15.02
CA LEU A 155 -15.25 18.38 -14.14
C LEU A 155 -14.78 17.12 -14.87
N ARG A 156 -15.63 16.48 -15.68
CA ARG A 156 -15.23 15.32 -16.49
C ARG A 156 -14.10 15.66 -17.46
N LEU A 157 -14.18 16.82 -18.13
CA LEU A 157 -13.11 17.31 -19.01
C LEU A 157 -11.79 17.49 -18.24
N LYS A 158 -11.81 18.16 -17.08
CA LYS A 158 -10.62 18.31 -16.22
C LYS A 158 -10.01 16.96 -15.81
N PHE A 159 -10.85 15.98 -15.48
CA PHE A 159 -10.37 14.63 -15.17
C PHE A 159 -9.73 13.93 -16.37
N THR A 160 -10.33 14.04 -17.56
CA THR A 160 -9.75 13.46 -18.78
C THR A 160 -8.42 14.14 -19.13
N GLU A 161 -8.33 15.46 -19.01
CA GLU A 161 -7.07 16.21 -19.21
C GLU A 161 -5.98 15.76 -18.23
N TYR A 162 -6.33 15.61 -16.94
CA TYR A 162 -5.44 15.05 -15.93
C TYR A 162 -4.92 13.66 -16.33
N LEU A 163 -5.83 12.76 -16.74
CA LEU A 163 -5.46 11.40 -17.14
C LEU A 163 -4.61 11.37 -18.41
N CYS A 164 -4.72 12.34 -19.31
CA CYS A 164 -3.83 12.45 -20.47
C CYS A 164 -2.45 13.02 -20.08
N GLU A 165 -2.41 13.97 -19.15
CA GLU A 165 -1.15 14.60 -18.74
C GLU A 165 -0.25 13.65 -17.94
N ILE A 166 -0.85 12.74 -17.18
CA ILE A 166 -0.13 11.85 -16.28
C ILE A 166 0.80 10.87 -17.00
N ASP A 167 0.45 10.45 -18.22
CA ASP A 167 1.27 9.52 -19.01
C ASP A 167 2.46 10.21 -19.68
N LYS A 168 2.62 11.52 -19.51
CA LYS A 168 3.81 12.20 -20.01
C LYS A 168 5.03 11.67 -19.27
N PRO A 169 6.09 11.21 -19.98
CA PRO A 169 7.25 10.58 -19.36
C PRO A 169 7.94 11.41 -18.26
N CYS A 170 7.87 12.75 -18.36
CA CYS A 170 8.43 13.67 -17.39
C CYS A 170 7.75 13.63 -16.01
N ASN A 171 6.55 13.06 -15.91
CA ASN A 171 5.79 12.99 -14.66
C ASN A 171 6.00 11.66 -13.90
N PHE A 172 6.64 10.65 -14.52
CA PHE A 172 6.84 9.33 -13.90
C PHE A 172 7.81 9.33 -12.71
N GLN A 173 8.68 10.32 -12.63
CA GLN A 173 9.67 10.45 -11.55
C GLN A 173 9.18 11.34 -10.40
N LEU A 174 8.06 12.04 -10.57
CA LEU A 174 7.54 12.95 -9.55
C LEU A 174 6.88 12.15 -8.43
N ASP A 175 7.11 12.58 -7.19
CA ASP A 175 6.24 12.16 -6.09
C ASP A 175 4.87 12.82 -6.21
N ASN A 176 3.88 12.30 -5.46
CA ASN A 176 2.50 12.78 -5.55
C ASN A 176 2.39 14.28 -5.21
N SER A 177 3.15 14.74 -4.22
CA SER A 177 3.12 16.14 -3.78
C SER A 177 3.68 17.07 -4.86
N ALA A 178 4.84 16.73 -5.42
CA ALA A 178 5.51 17.46 -6.48
C ALA A 178 4.65 17.53 -7.74
N PHE A 179 3.97 16.44 -8.12
CA PHE A 179 3.03 16.45 -9.23
C PHE A 179 1.89 17.44 -8.99
N TRP A 180 1.18 17.32 -7.86
CA TRP A 180 0.03 18.18 -7.57
C TRP A 180 0.42 19.63 -7.31
N MET A 181 1.66 19.89 -6.88
CA MET A 181 2.20 21.24 -6.75
C MET A 181 2.48 21.87 -8.12
N LYS A 182 3.05 21.10 -9.05
CA LYS A 182 3.34 21.54 -10.43
C LYS A 182 2.07 21.88 -11.21
N TYR A 183 1.01 21.09 -11.06
CA TYR A 183 -0.25 21.25 -11.81
C TYR A 183 -1.38 21.90 -11.00
N LYS A 184 -1.04 22.52 -9.87
CA LYS A 184 -2.02 23.12 -8.96
C LYS A 184 -2.89 24.15 -9.65
N ASP A 185 -2.31 24.99 -10.51
CA ASP A 185 -3.05 26.07 -11.16
C ASP A 185 -3.88 25.57 -12.34
N ASN A 186 -3.46 24.49 -13.00
CA ASN A 186 -4.22 23.83 -14.08
C ASN A 186 -5.52 23.19 -13.57
N TRP A 187 -5.45 22.51 -12.41
CA TRP A 187 -6.59 21.79 -11.85
C TRP A 187 -6.78 22.09 -10.36
N CYS A 188 -6.98 23.36 -10.01
CA CYS A 188 -7.05 23.83 -8.62
C CYS A 188 -8.00 23.03 -7.71
N GLU A 189 -9.21 22.72 -8.17
CA GLU A 189 -10.19 21.91 -7.44
C GLU A 189 -9.69 20.47 -7.22
N LEU A 190 -9.13 19.87 -8.28
CA LEU A 190 -8.62 18.51 -8.26
C LEU A 190 -7.38 18.40 -7.37
N ALA A 191 -6.47 19.36 -7.45
CA ALA A 191 -5.27 19.47 -6.64
C ALA A 191 -5.61 19.71 -5.16
N ALA A 192 -6.63 20.53 -4.86
CA ALA A 192 -7.12 20.72 -3.50
C ALA A 192 -7.67 19.41 -2.92
N PHE A 193 -8.47 18.68 -3.70
CA PHE A 193 -9.00 17.40 -3.28
C PHE A 193 -7.92 16.31 -3.15
N ALA A 194 -6.99 16.23 -4.10
CA ALA A 194 -5.85 15.34 -4.05
C ALA A 194 -4.98 15.60 -2.82
N LYS A 195 -4.72 16.88 -2.49
CA LYS A 195 -4.02 17.25 -1.26
C LYS A 195 -4.73 16.73 -0.02
N TYR A 196 -6.06 16.78 0.04
CA TYR A 196 -6.79 16.25 1.18
C TYR A 196 -6.70 14.72 1.27
N ILE A 197 -7.08 14.03 0.19
CA ILE A 197 -7.24 12.57 0.21
C ILE A 197 -5.90 11.82 0.25
N LEU A 198 -4.85 12.37 -0.37
CA LEU A 198 -3.52 11.76 -0.39
C LEU A 198 -2.69 12.07 0.85
N ASN A 199 -3.20 12.87 1.79
CA ASN A 199 -2.60 13.03 3.12
C ASN A 199 -3.29 12.16 4.18
N VAL A 200 -4.35 11.44 3.83
CA VAL A 200 -4.93 10.43 4.73
C VAL A 200 -3.97 9.24 4.78
N PRO A 201 -3.37 8.92 5.94
CA PRO A 201 -2.40 7.84 6.04
C PRO A 201 -3.05 6.49 5.74
N ALA A 202 -2.29 5.62 5.08
CA ALA A 202 -2.73 4.27 4.72
C ALA A 202 -3.00 3.40 5.96
N THR A 203 -2.27 3.63 7.05
CA THR A 203 -2.32 2.83 8.28
C THR A 203 -2.17 3.69 9.53
N SER A 204 -2.48 3.12 10.70
CA SER A 204 -2.22 3.71 12.01
C SER A 204 -0.75 3.64 12.44
N ALA A 205 0.17 3.13 11.61
CA ALA A 205 1.55 2.86 12.00
C ALA A 205 2.32 4.11 12.47
N SER A 206 2.01 5.28 11.91
CA SER A 206 2.58 6.56 12.37
C SER A 206 2.15 6.89 13.80
N VAL A 207 0.88 6.68 14.12
CA VAL A 207 0.31 6.85 15.47
C VAL A 207 0.88 5.81 16.44
N GLU A 208 1.06 4.57 16.00
CA GLU A 208 1.68 3.51 16.81
C GLU A 208 3.13 3.83 17.18
N ARG A 209 3.89 4.48 16.27
CA ARG A 209 5.23 4.99 16.59
C ARG A 209 5.20 6.08 17.66
N ILE A 210 4.25 7.00 17.59
CA ILE A 210 4.04 8.01 18.64
C ILE A 210 3.69 7.34 19.98
N PHE A 211 2.86 6.30 19.97
CA PHE A 211 2.51 5.54 21.18
C PHE A 211 3.70 4.76 21.74
N SER A 212 4.57 4.22 20.89
CA SER A 212 5.83 3.61 21.32
C SER A 212 6.74 4.62 22.03
N VAL A 213 6.85 5.84 21.48
CA VAL A 213 7.55 6.96 22.13
C VAL A 213 6.90 7.30 23.46
N GLY A 214 5.58 7.37 23.51
CA GLY A 214 4.79 7.58 24.73
C GLY A 214 5.06 6.51 25.80
N GLY A 215 5.06 5.23 25.43
CA GLY A 215 5.38 4.12 26.33
C GLY A 215 6.80 4.20 26.88
N ALA A 216 7.76 4.67 26.08
CA ALA A 216 9.12 4.90 26.55
C ALA A 216 9.22 6.07 27.57
N ILE A 217 8.29 7.03 27.52
CA ILE A 217 8.19 8.16 28.46
C ILE A 217 7.43 7.73 29.74
N LEU A 218 6.31 7.02 29.60
CA LEU A 218 5.49 6.48 30.69
C LEU A 218 6.09 5.20 31.28
N ARG A 219 7.26 5.33 31.91
CA ARG A 219 7.88 4.22 32.65
C ARG A 219 7.30 4.13 34.07
N PRO A 220 7.25 2.93 34.68
CA PRO A 220 6.82 2.76 36.06
C PRO A 220 7.60 3.58 37.10
N SER A 221 8.81 4.04 36.77
CA SER A 221 9.61 4.94 37.61
C SER A 221 9.18 6.41 37.56
N ARG A 222 8.35 6.81 36.58
CA ARG A 222 7.92 8.20 36.34
C ARG A 222 6.42 8.39 36.66
N ARG A 223 6.05 8.16 37.92
CA ARG A 223 4.65 8.08 38.38
C ARG A 223 3.94 9.42 38.62
N CYS A 224 4.67 10.54 38.57
CA CYS A 224 4.13 11.87 38.87
C CYS A 224 4.07 12.80 37.65
N ILE A 225 4.08 12.25 36.43
CA ILE A 225 3.92 13.04 35.21
C ILE A 225 2.43 13.34 35.02
N THR A 226 2.07 14.62 34.97
CA THR A 226 0.73 15.06 34.57
C THR A 226 0.54 14.90 33.06
N ASP A 227 -0.69 14.69 32.60
CA ASP A 227 -1.04 14.55 31.18
C ASP A 227 -0.46 15.67 30.30
N LYS A 228 -0.49 16.92 30.77
CA LYS A 228 0.07 18.08 30.05
C LYS A 228 1.59 17.96 29.83
N VAL A 229 2.33 17.56 30.86
CA VAL A 229 3.78 17.35 30.75
C VAL A 229 4.09 16.15 29.87
N PHE A 230 3.27 15.10 29.94
CA PHE A 230 3.41 13.93 29.06
C PHE A 230 3.24 14.31 27.58
N GLU A 231 2.20 15.07 27.25
CA GLU A 231 1.95 15.56 25.89
C GLU A 231 3.11 16.43 25.38
N GLN A 232 3.60 17.36 26.21
CA GLN A 232 4.77 18.19 25.89
C GLN A 232 6.03 17.36 25.64
N LEU A 233 6.27 16.31 26.43
CA LEU A 233 7.41 15.42 26.25
C LEU A 233 7.29 14.58 24.97
N ILE A 234 6.09 14.11 24.62
CA ILE A 234 5.84 13.47 23.32
C ILE A 234 6.15 14.44 22.19
N PHE A 235 5.59 15.64 22.24
CA PHE A 235 5.78 16.66 21.20
C PHE A 235 7.26 16.98 21.00
N LEU A 236 7.99 17.27 22.09
CA LEU A 236 9.42 17.54 22.03
C LEU A 236 10.18 16.35 21.44
N LYS A 237 9.93 15.13 21.94
CA LYS A 237 10.67 13.95 21.50
C LYS A 237 10.39 13.55 20.04
N TRP A 238 9.18 13.80 19.55
CA TRP A 238 8.81 13.53 18.16
C TRP A 238 9.46 14.50 17.17
N ASN A 239 9.58 15.78 17.54
CA ASN A 239 10.12 16.84 16.65
C ASN A 239 11.63 17.06 16.77
N LEU A 240 12.31 16.40 17.71
CA LEU A 240 13.77 16.52 17.91
C LEU A 240 14.60 15.44 17.19
N ASN A 241 13.96 14.46 16.53
CA ASN A 241 14.61 13.47 15.66
C ASN A 241 14.38 13.82 14.19
#